data_AF-A0A833CZH1-F1
#
_entry.id   AF-A0A833CZH1-F1
#
_cell.length_a   1.000
_cell.length_b   1.000
_cell.length_c   1.000
_cell.angle_alpha   90.00
_cell.angle_beta   90.00
_cell.angle_gamma   90.00
#
_symmetry.space_group_name_H-M   'P 1'
#
loop_
_entity.id
_entity.type
_entity.pdbx_description
1 polymer ?
#
loop_
_entity_poly.entity_id
_entity_poly.type
_entity_poly.pdbx_seq_one_letter_code
_entity_poly.pdbx_strand_id
1 'polypeptide(L)'
;GEILPDHPSVPFELANRLLTNKEVSKLVDIVYRHCGQKETVIFADRVMGLGFKYATISGVSFGKDDLIIPDEKTTLVNQTREKASEYERQYLDGLITQGEKYNKVVDAWSHCSDLVAAAMMRGMAEPQKGKVNAVYMMAHSGARGSAAQIKQLAGMRGLMAKPSGEIIETPIIANFKEGLTVLEYFNSTHGARKGLSDTALKTANSGYLTRRLVDVAQDCVISEDDCGTERGITAKSVVEGGEVLTPLSERILGRTAAQDILDPQTDELIVKCGEIIGESVVEHIDQSSIDEILIRSVLTCESKIGVCSSCYGRDLARGTRANLGEAIGVIAAQSIGEPGTQLTMRTFHIGGTAQAASERSSIEVSMDAKVEVRNRSV
;
A
#
# COMPACT_ATOMS: atom_id res chain seq x y z
N GLY A 1 -20.13 14.06 -18.46
CA GLY A 1 -20.45 13.56 -19.80
C GLY A 1 -19.34 13.91 -20.78
N GLU A 2 -19.13 15.19 -21.08
CA GLU A 2 -18.33 15.68 -22.22
C GLU A 2 -16.88 15.19 -22.34
N ILE A 3 -16.24 14.78 -21.24
CA ILE A 3 -14.83 14.37 -21.23
C ILE A 3 -14.67 12.85 -21.31
N LEU A 4 -15.66 12.08 -20.84
CA LEU A 4 -15.59 10.62 -20.92
C LEU A 4 -15.64 10.19 -22.40
N PRO A 5 -14.85 9.19 -22.80
CA PRO A 5 -14.98 8.59 -24.12
C PRO A 5 -16.38 8.01 -24.30
N ASP A 6 -16.91 8.12 -25.52
CA ASP A 6 -18.20 7.52 -25.86
C ASP A 6 -18.00 6.03 -26.13
N HIS A 7 -18.17 5.21 -25.08
CA HIS A 7 -18.00 3.75 -25.16
C HIS A 7 -19.01 3.03 -24.24
N PRO A 8 -19.66 1.94 -24.69
CA PRO A 8 -20.67 1.22 -23.89
C PRO A 8 -20.14 0.73 -22.53
N SER A 9 -18.88 0.30 -22.48
CA SER A 9 -18.21 -0.17 -21.25
C SER A 9 -17.73 0.94 -20.32
N VAL A 10 -17.91 2.21 -20.67
CA VAL A 10 -17.54 3.37 -19.83
C VAL A 10 -18.78 4.21 -19.52
N PRO A 11 -19.73 3.70 -18.71
CA PRO A 11 -20.93 4.44 -18.37
C PRO A 11 -20.63 5.64 -17.48
N PHE A 12 -21.50 6.65 -17.53
CA PHE A 12 -21.39 7.85 -16.70
C PHE A 12 -21.39 7.54 -15.19
N GLU A 13 -21.97 6.41 -14.78
CA GLU A 13 -21.98 5.93 -13.40
C GLU A 13 -20.58 5.80 -12.80
N LEU A 14 -19.56 5.44 -13.60
CA LEU A 14 -18.18 5.34 -13.15
C LEU A 14 -17.61 6.70 -12.68
N ALA A 15 -18.10 7.79 -13.25
CA ALA A 15 -17.74 9.15 -12.87
C ALA A 15 -18.73 9.78 -11.88
N ASN A 16 -19.93 9.21 -11.71
CA ASN A 16 -20.97 9.74 -10.83
C ASN A 16 -20.75 9.32 -9.36
N ARG A 17 -19.56 9.60 -8.85
CA ARG A 17 -19.14 9.30 -7.47
C ARG A 17 -18.03 10.26 -7.05
N LEU A 18 -17.69 10.26 -5.77
CA LEU A 18 -16.57 11.05 -5.28
C LEU A 18 -15.26 10.49 -5.84
N LEU A 19 -14.63 11.24 -6.75
CA LEU A 19 -13.38 10.84 -7.39
C LEU A 19 -12.19 11.22 -6.49
N THR A 20 -11.69 10.23 -5.76
CA THR A 20 -10.37 10.31 -5.10
C THR A 20 -9.26 10.01 -6.10
N ASN A 21 -8.00 10.26 -5.75
CA ASN A 21 -6.83 9.93 -6.58
C ASN A 21 -6.88 8.45 -7.04
N LYS A 22 -7.23 7.53 -6.14
CA LYS A 22 -7.39 6.09 -6.46
C LYS A 22 -8.49 5.86 -7.50
N GLU A 23 -9.64 6.52 -7.35
CA GLU A 23 -10.75 6.35 -8.28
C GLU A 23 -10.48 6.98 -9.64
N VAL A 24 -9.72 8.08 -9.70
CA VAL A 24 -9.24 8.66 -10.96
C VAL A 24 -8.28 7.70 -11.66
N SER A 25 -7.32 7.10 -10.95
CA SER A 25 -6.43 6.08 -11.53
C SER A 25 -7.19 4.87 -12.07
N LYS A 26 -8.19 4.37 -11.33
CA LYS A 26 -9.07 3.30 -11.80
C LYS A 26 -9.86 3.69 -13.04
N LEU A 27 -10.37 4.92 -13.10
CA LEU A 27 -11.09 5.41 -14.26
C LEU A 27 -10.20 5.47 -15.51
N VAL A 28 -8.95 5.92 -15.36
CA VAL A 28 -7.95 5.91 -16.44
C VAL A 28 -7.64 4.48 -16.89
N ASP A 29 -7.49 3.55 -15.96
CA ASP A 29 -7.25 2.12 -16.26
C ASP A 29 -8.43 1.47 -17.01
N ILE A 30 -9.68 1.74 -16.59
CA ILE A 30 -10.89 1.26 -17.31
C ILE A 30 -10.93 1.84 -18.74
N VAL A 31 -10.64 3.13 -18.91
CA VAL A 31 -10.58 3.77 -20.23
C VAL A 31 -9.47 3.15 -21.08
N TYR A 32 -8.31 2.84 -20.50
CA TYR A 32 -7.21 2.17 -21.20
C TYR A 32 -7.62 0.79 -21.71
N ARG A 33 -8.28 0.00 -20.86
CA ARG A 33 -8.71 -1.36 -21.19
C ARG A 33 -9.75 -1.41 -22.30
N HIS A 34 -10.74 -0.51 -22.28
CA HIS A 34 -11.87 -0.60 -23.22
C HIS A 34 -11.75 0.32 -24.44
N CYS A 35 -11.12 1.49 -24.31
CA CYS A 35 -11.04 2.49 -25.38
C CYS A 35 -9.65 2.56 -26.04
N GLY A 36 -8.66 1.88 -25.47
CA GLY A 36 -7.30 1.81 -25.98
C GLY A 36 -6.44 3.05 -25.72
N GLN A 37 -5.21 3.03 -26.23
CA GLN A 37 -4.17 3.99 -25.86
C GLN A 37 -4.50 5.44 -26.28
N LYS A 38 -4.97 5.65 -27.52
CA LYS A 38 -5.21 6.99 -28.06
C LYS A 38 -6.27 7.76 -27.26
N GLU A 39 -7.42 7.13 -27.01
CA GLU A 39 -8.51 7.76 -26.25
C GLU A 39 -8.11 7.99 -24.80
N THR A 40 -7.32 7.09 -24.21
CA THR A 40 -6.79 7.27 -22.84
C THR A 40 -5.90 8.50 -22.72
N VAL A 41 -5.04 8.76 -23.71
CA VAL A 41 -4.17 9.95 -23.71
C VAL A 41 -5.01 11.22 -23.79
N ILE A 42 -6.00 11.26 -24.70
CA ILE A 42 -6.91 12.41 -24.84
C ILE A 42 -7.71 12.62 -23.56
N PHE A 43 -8.20 11.53 -22.95
CA PHE A 43 -8.93 11.57 -21.70
C PHE A 43 -8.07 12.14 -20.55
N ALA A 44 -6.85 11.64 -20.39
CA ALA A 44 -5.93 12.11 -19.35
C ALA A 44 -5.60 13.60 -19.48
N ASP A 45 -5.36 14.10 -20.70
CA ASP A 45 -5.10 15.51 -20.97
C ASP A 45 -6.30 16.40 -20.63
N ARG A 46 -7.51 15.97 -21.03
CA ARG A 46 -8.75 16.69 -20.70
C ARG A 46 -9.05 16.70 -19.20
N VAL A 47 -8.81 15.59 -18.50
CA VAL A 47 -8.96 15.50 -17.05
C VAL A 47 -7.97 16.43 -16.35
N MET A 48 -6.72 16.50 -16.82
CA MET A 48 -5.73 17.46 -16.31
C MET A 48 -6.22 18.91 -16.47
N GLY A 49 -6.66 19.29 -17.67
CA GLY A 49 -7.17 20.64 -17.93
C GLY A 49 -8.38 21.00 -17.07
N LEU A 50 -9.32 20.06 -16.92
CA LEU A 50 -10.49 20.20 -16.06
C LEU A 50 -10.10 20.38 -14.59
N GLY A 51 -9.17 19.54 -14.12
CA GLY A 51 -8.65 19.54 -12.77
C GLY A 51 -8.02 20.89 -12.42
N PHE A 52 -7.12 21.41 -13.26
CA PHE A 52 -6.50 22.72 -13.02
C PHE A 52 -7.50 23.87 -13.01
N LYS A 53 -8.49 23.87 -13.92
CA LYS A 53 -9.54 24.89 -13.97
C LYS A 53 -10.35 24.93 -12.67
N TYR A 54 -10.89 23.78 -12.24
CA TYR A 54 -11.71 23.73 -11.03
C TYR A 54 -10.90 23.79 -9.73
N ALA A 55 -9.64 23.36 -9.72
CA ALA A 55 -8.74 23.58 -8.60
C ALA A 55 -8.49 25.08 -8.36
N THR A 56 -8.39 25.87 -9.43
CA THR A 56 -8.26 27.33 -9.32
C THR A 56 -9.55 27.97 -8.81
N ILE A 57 -10.71 27.55 -9.33
CA ILE A 57 -12.02 28.08 -8.94
C ILE A 57 -12.39 27.71 -7.49
N SER A 58 -12.01 26.51 -7.04
CA SER A 58 -12.36 26.03 -5.70
C SER A 58 -11.71 26.86 -4.59
N GLY A 59 -10.59 27.53 -4.88
CA GLY A 59 -9.91 28.41 -3.92
C GLY A 59 -9.51 27.70 -2.63
N VAL A 60 -9.27 26.39 -2.68
CA VAL A 60 -8.86 25.60 -1.52
C VAL A 60 -7.53 26.15 -1.01
N SER A 61 -7.51 26.51 0.27
CA SER A 61 -6.34 27.06 0.95
C SER A 61 -5.97 26.21 2.16
N PHE A 62 -4.84 26.51 2.77
CA PHE A 62 -4.36 25.86 3.99
C PHE A 62 -4.07 26.92 5.03
N GLY A 63 -4.92 27.01 6.05
CA GLY A 63 -4.80 27.94 7.16
C GLY A 63 -4.51 27.24 8.49
N LYS A 64 -4.00 28.01 9.47
CA LYS A 64 -3.82 27.54 10.86
C LYS A 64 -5.15 27.11 11.49
N ASP A 65 -6.25 27.76 11.12
CA ASP A 65 -7.57 27.50 11.69
C ASP A 65 -8.23 26.24 11.12
N ASP A 66 -7.77 25.78 9.94
CA ASP A 66 -8.22 24.50 9.38
C ASP A 66 -7.68 23.30 10.17
N LEU A 67 -6.62 23.49 10.96
CA LEU A 67 -6.07 22.47 11.85
C LEU A 67 -6.88 22.39 13.15
N ILE A 68 -7.98 21.63 13.15
CA ILE A 68 -8.87 21.49 14.32
C ILE A 68 -8.26 20.50 15.32
N ILE A 69 -8.04 20.97 16.56
CA ILE A 69 -7.60 20.12 17.67
C ILE A 69 -8.86 19.57 18.34
N PRO A 70 -8.99 18.25 18.54
CA PRO A 70 -10.19 17.69 19.18
C PRO A 70 -10.20 18.01 20.68
N ASP A 71 -11.36 18.43 21.20
CA ASP A 71 -11.53 18.73 22.63
C ASP A 71 -11.30 17.49 23.52
N GLU A 72 -11.68 16.31 23.00
CA GLU A 72 -11.45 14.99 23.61
C GLU A 72 -9.97 14.70 23.91
N LYS A 73 -9.03 15.38 23.23
CA LYS A 73 -7.58 15.16 23.39
C LYS A 73 -7.16 15.26 24.84
N THR A 74 -7.63 16.30 25.55
CA THR A 74 -7.21 16.56 26.93
C THR A 74 -7.63 15.43 27.87
N THR A 75 -8.86 14.92 27.71
CA THR A 75 -9.40 13.80 28.45
C THR A 75 -8.62 12.52 28.16
N LEU A 76 -8.39 12.18 26.89
CA LEU A 76 -7.65 10.97 26.48
C LEU A 76 -6.22 10.96 27.03
N VAL A 77 -5.51 12.09 26.91
CA VAL A 77 -4.15 12.22 27.42
C VAL A 77 -4.09 12.06 28.93
N ASN A 78 -5.04 12.64 29.67
CA ASN A 78 -5.06 12.52 31.13
C ASN A 78 -5.37 11.08 31.58
N GLN A 79 -6.31 10.40 30.93
CA GLN A 79 -6.59 8.98 31.19
C GLN A 79 -5.34 8.11 30.94
N THR A 80 -4.59 8.37 29.88
CA THR A 80 -3.35 7.61 29.60
C THR A 80 -2.23 7.95 30.59
N ARG A 81 -2.12 9.21 31.05
CA ARG A 81 -1.19 9.59 32.13
C ARG A 81 -1.48 8.85 33.43
N GLU A 82 -2.76 8.72 33.80
CA GLU A 82 -3.17 7.96 34.99
C GLU A 82 -2.80 6.49 34.85
N LYS A 83 -3.09 5.87 33.70
CA LYS A 83 -2.68 4.48 33.41
C LYS A 83 -1.16 4.28 33.46
N ALA A 84 -0.40 5.20 32.88
CA ALA A 84 1.07 5.14 32.93
C ALA A 84 1.59 5.26 34.37
N SER A 85 0.99 6.12 35.20
CA SER A 85 1.32 6.23 36.62
C SER A 85 0.94 4.96 37.40
N GLU A 86 -0.15 4.28 37.02
CA GLU A 86 -0.53 3.01 37.61
C GLU A 86 0.49 1.91 37.30
N TYR A 87 0.97 1.83 36.05
CA TYR A 87 2.03 0.89 35.67
C TYR A 87 3.35 1.18 36.40
N GLU A 88 3.69 2.44 36.61
CA GLU A 88 4.85 2.81 37.42
C GLU A 88 4.69 2.33 38.87
N ARG A 89 3.51 2.49 39.46
CA ARG A 89 3.22 1.98 40.81
C ARG A 89 3.30 0.46 40.88
N GLN A 90 2.71 -0.26 39.91
CA GLN A 90 2.80 -1.73 39.83
C GLN A 90 4.25 -2.21 39.74
N TYR A 91 5.12 -1.47 39.05
CA TYR A 91 6.54 -1.77 38.98
C TYR A 91 7.23 -1.55 40.36
N LEU A 92 6.95 -0.43 41.02
CA LEU A 92 7.48 -0.13 42.37
C LEU A 92 7.02 -1.14 43.42
N ASP A 93 5.79 -1.64 43.29
CA ASP A 93 5.22 -2.68 44.15
C ASP A 93 5.74 -4.10 43.83
N GLY A 94 6.56 -4.25 42.77
CA GLY A 94 7.16 -5.51 42.35
C GLY A 94 6.21 -6.48 41.63
N LEU A 95 5.06 -5.99 41.14
CA LEU A 95 4.04 -6.80 40.45
C LEU A 95 4.38 -7.07 38.97
N ILE A 96 5.15 -6.17 38.34
CA ILE A 96 5.57 -6.28 36.94
C ILE A 96 7.08 -6.02 36.80
N THR A 97 7.67 -6.58 35.75
CA THR A 97 9.08 -6.34 35.41
C THR A 97 9.26 -5.01 34.68
N GLN A 98 10.50 -4.50 34.63
CA GLN A 98 10.84 -3.27 33.90
C GLN A 98 10.51 -3.37 32.40
N GLY A 99 10.72 -4.53 31.78
CA GLY A 99 10.40 -4.75 30.36
C GLY A 99 8.91 -4.74 30.08
N GLU A 100 8.11 -5.37 30.94
CA GLU A 100 6.64 -5.34 30.84
C GLU A 100 6.09 -3.92 31.06
N LYS A 101 6.66 -3.17 32.01
CA LYS A 101 6.32 -1.76 32.23
C LYS A 101 6.54 -0.96 30.95
N TYR A 102 7.73 -1.05 30.36
CA TYR A 102 8.08 -0.36 29.12
C TYR A 102 7.07 -0.67 28.01
N ASN A 103 6.80 -1.96 27.75
CA ASN A 103 5.86 -2.36 26.71
C ASN A 103 4.44 -1.84 26.96
N LYS A 104 3.94 -1.94 28.19
CA LYS A 104 2.60 -1.44 28.57
C LYS A 104 2.49 0.07 28.43
N VAL A 105 3.52 0.83 28.81
CA VAL A 105 3.53 2.30 28.67
C VAL A 105 3.56 2.71 27.20
N VAL A 106 4.40 2.07 26.39
CA VAL A 106 4.49 2.32 24.94
C VAL A 106 3.16 2.03 24.26
N ASP A 107 2.53 0.89 24.58
CA ASP A 107 1.25 0.49 23.99
C ASP A 107 0.11 1.44 24.39
N ALA A 108 0.03 1.81 25.67
CA ALA A 108 -0.98 2.76 26.15
C ALA A 108 -0.88 4.14 25.46
N TRP A 109 0.35 4.62 25.23
CA TRP A 109 0.58 5.88 24.50
C TRP A 109 0.34 5.76 23.00
N SER A 110 0.67 4.62 22.39
CA SER A 110 0.36 4.36 20.98
C SER A 110 -1.16 4.37 20.76
N HIS A 111 -1.90 3.64 21.59
CA HIS A 111 -3.36 3.59 21.54
C HIS A 111 -4.00 4.97 21.75
N CYS A 112 -3.54 5.74 22.75
CA CYS A 112 -3.98 7.13 22.95
C CYS A 112 -3.76 7.98 21.70
N SER A 113 -2.60 7.82 21.07
CA SER A 113 -2.24 8.57 19.87
C SER A 113 -3.20 8.29 18.71
N ASP A 114 -3.64 7.04 18.55
CA ASP A 114 -4.57 6.65 17.50
C ASP A 114 -6.01 7.08 17.80
N LEU A 115 -6.44 7.03 19.06
CA LEU A 115 -7.74 7.58 19.49
C LEU A 115 -7.82 9.09 19.23
N VAL A 116 -6.76 9.84 19.57
CA VAL A 116 -6.68 11.29 19.30
C VAL A 116 -6.73 11.56 17.79
N ALA A 117 -6.04 10.74 16.99
CA ALA A 117 -6.05 10.88 15.54
C ALA A 117 -7.45 10.59 14.95
N ALA A 118 -8.14 9.57 15.44
CA ALA A 118 -9.50 9.25 15.03
C ALA A 118 -10.49 10.37 15.41
N ALA A 119 -10.41 10.88 16.63
CA ALA A 119 -11.24 11.99 17.09
C ALA A 119 -11.01 13.26 16.24
N MET A 120 -9.76 13.58 15.95
CA MET A 120 -9.38 14.69 15.07
C MET A 120 -9.96 14.53 13.66
N MET A 121 -9.82 13.36 13.05
CA MET A 121 -10.35 13.11 11.70
C MET A 121 -11.88 13.19 11.66
N ARG A 122 -12.58 12.71 12.70
CA ARG A 122 -14.05 12.87 12.82
C ARG A 122 -14.44 14.34 12.90
N GLY A 123 -13.79 15.12 13.77
CA GLY A 123 -14.10 16.54 13.93
C GLY A 123 -13.82 17.38 12.68
N MET A 124 -12.85 16.98 11.84
CA MET A 124 -12.58 17.65 10.56
C MET A 124 -13.50 17.20 9.41
N ALA A 125 -14.08 16.00 9.50
CA ALA A 125 -14.98 15.46 8.48
C ALA A 125 -16.37 16.13 8.54
N GLU A 126 -16.80 16.56 9.72
CA GLU A 126 -18.06 17.25 9.90
C GLU A 126 -18.04 18.64 9.24
N PRO A 127 -18.96 18.94 8.31
CA PRO A 127 -18.97 20.21 7.60
C PRO A 127 -19.34 21.35 8.54
N GLN A 128 -18.39 22.24 8.80
CA GLN A 128 -18.65 23.46 9.56
C GLN A 128 -19.25 24.52 8.64
N LYS A 129 -20.44 25.04 8.98
CA LYS A 129 -21.14 26.10 8.22
C LYS A 129 -21.35 25.72 6.73
N GLY A 130 -21.61 24.44 6.46
CA GLY A 130 -21.84 23.93 5.11
C GLY A 130 -20.60 23.84 4.22
N LYS A 131 -19.40 24.05 4.79
CA LYS A 131 -18.12 23.90 4.07
C LYS A 131 -17.33 22.75 4.68
N VAL A 132 -16.72 21.94 3.82
CA VAL A 132 -15.80 20.88 4.24
C VAL A 132 -14.45 21.51 4.53
N ASN A 133 -13.76 21.00 5.55
CA ASN A 133 -12.42 21.44 5.91
C ASN A 133 -11.41 21.13 4.79
N ALA A 134 -10.57 22.10 4.44
CA ALA A 134 -9.61 21.98 3.35
C ALA A 134 -8.53 20.90 3.61
N VAL A 135 -8.04 20.78 4.84
CA VAL A 135 -7.03 19.78 5.24
C VAL A 135 -7.61 18.38 5.13
N TYR A 136 -8.87 18.21 5.56
CA TYR A 136 -9.59 16.95 5.37
C TYR A 136 -9.76 16.62 3.89
N MET A 137 -10.16 17.58 3.06
CA MET A 137 -10.28 17.38 1.60
C MET A 137 -8.96 16.92 0.97
N MET A 138 -7.82 17.52 1.33
CA MET A 138 -6.51 17.15 0.79
C MET A 138 -6.09 15.71 1.14
N ALA A 139 -6.32 15.27 2.37
CA ALA A 139 -6.00 13.90 2.77
C ALA A 139 -7.02 12.86 2.29
N HIS A 140 -8.32 13.15 2.39
CA HIS A 140 -9.37 12.22 1.95
C HIS A 140 -9.34 12.01 0.43
N SER A 141 -9.08 13.06 -0.34
CA SER A 141 -8.89 12.94 -1.80
C SER A 141 -7.64 12.16 -2.18
N GLY A 142 -6.65 12.02 -1.28
CA GLY A 142 -5.34 11.45 -1.59
C GLY A 142 -4.49 12.34 -2.50
N ALA A 143 -4.79 13.64 -2.59
CA ALA A 143 -4.01 14.59 -3.38
C ALA A 143 -2.65 14.87 -2.73
N ARG A 144 -2.65 15.16 -1.43
CA ARG A 144 -1.45 15.35 -0.61
C ARG A 144 -1.82 15.30 0.87
N GLY A 145 -0.98 14.68 1.69
CA GLY A 145 -1.25 14.53 3.11
C GLY A 145 -1.73 13.12 3.45
N SER A 146 -1.16 12.52 4.48
CA SER A 146 -1.68 11.29 5.10
C SER A 146 -2.30 11.61 6.46
N ALA A 147 -3.16 10.71 6.95
CA ALA A 147 -3.72 10.81 8.31
C ALA A 147 -2.61 10.93 9.37
N ALA A 148 -1.48 10.25 9.17
CA ALA A 148 -0.31 10.34 10.05
C ALA A 148 0.33 11.75 10.05
N GLN A 149 0.36 12.44 8.89
CA GLN A 149 0.86 13.82 8.81
C GLN A 149 -0.09 14.81 9.47
N ILE A 150 -1.40 14.66 9.27
CA ILE A 150 -2.41 15.52 9.92
C ILE A 150 -2.40 15.30 11.43
N LYS A 151 -2.24 14.05 11.88
CA LYS A 151 -2.10 13.68 13.31
C LYS A 151 -0.99 14.49 14.00
N GLN A 152 0.15 14.69 13.35
CA GLN A 152 1.24 15.51 13.89
C GLN A 152 0.92 17.01 13.91
N LEU A 153 0.09 17.49 12.98
CA LEU A 153 -0.27 18.90 12.87
C LEU A 153 -1.30 19.34 13.91
N ALA A 154 -2.35 18.54 14.14
CA ALA A 154 -3.50 18.94 14.96
C ALA A 154 -3.89 17.92 16.06
N GLY A 155 -3.38 16.69 16.02
CA GLY A 155 -3.62 15.68 17.05
C GLY A 155 -2.57 15.75 18.15
N MET A 156 -1.67 14.78 18.14
CA MET A 156 -0.45 14.74 18.95
C MET A 156 0.67 14.11 18.12
N ARG A 157 1.92 14.51 18.35
CA ARG A 157 3.06 13.94 17.62
C ARG A 157 3.35 12.50 18.04
N GLY A 158 3.11 12.14 19.30
CA GLY A 158 3.20 10.77 19.80
C GLY A 158 4.61 10.34 20.21
N LEU A 159 4.90 9.04 20.08
CA LEU A 159 6.15 8.42 20.52
C LEU A 159 7.24 8.56 19.46
N MET A 160 8.47 8.88 19.89
CA MET A 160 9.64 9.01 19.02
C MET A 160 10.60 7.84 19.19
N ALA A 161 11.33 7.48 18.14
CA ALA A 161 12.40 6.49 18.22
C ALA A 161 13.78 7.14 18.50
N LYS A 162 14.56 6.51 19.36
CA LYS A 162 15.98 6.82 19.56
C LYS A 162 16.81 6.38 18.35
N PRO A 163 18.06 6.86 18.22
CA PRO A 163 18.97 6.36 17.19
C PRO A 163 19.27 4.85 17.30
N SER A 164 19.14 4.26 18.50
CA SER A 164 19.23 2.80 18.70
C SER A 164 18.07 2.01 18.10
N GLY A 165 16.92 2.66 17.84
CA GLY A 165 15.68 2.00 17.41
C GLY A 165 14.67 1.79 18.55
N GLU A 166 15.09 1.93 19.80
CA GLU A 166 14.17 1.90 20.95
C GLU A 166 13.20 3.09 20.92
N ILE A 167 11.99 2.88 21.42
CA ILE A 167 10.98 3.93 21.54
C ILE A 167 11.22 4.69 22.85
N ILE A 168 11.13 6.02 22.80
CA ILE A 168 11.20 6.86 24.00
C ILE A 168 9.84 6.77 24.71
N GLU A 169 9.85 6.31 25.97
CA GLU A 169 8.64 6.15 26.80
C GLU A 169 7.88 7.45 27.03
N THR A 170 8.56 8.60 26.96
CA THR A 170 7.95 9.92 27.10
C THR A 170 7.48 10.45 25.75
N PRO A 171 6.15 10.50 25.50
CA PRO A 171 5.62 10.96 24.23
C PRO A 171 5.66 12.49 24.12
N ILE A 172 5.57 12.97 22.88
CA ILE A 172 5.32 14.38 22.57
C ILE A 172 3.81 14.56 22.46
N ILE A 173 3.22 15.19 23.48
CA ILE A 173 1.76 15.39 23.61
C ILE A 173 1.32 16.58 22.75
N ALA A 174 2.21 17.57 22.60
CA ALA A 174 1.97 18.72 21.76
C ALA A 174 1.90 18.34 20.27
N ASN A 175 1.20 19.17 19.51
CA ASN A 175 1.17 19.14 18.05
C ASN A 175 1.83 20.41 17.47
N PHE A 176 2.00 20.46 16.15
CA PHE A 176 2.62 21.63 15.51
C PHE A 176 1.79 22.92 15.61
N LYS A 177 0.46 22.84 15.75
CA LYS A 177 -0.39 24.01 15.97
C LYS A 177 -0.22 24.62 17.36
N GLU A 178 -0.04 23.80 18.38
CA GLU A 178 0.21 24.18 19.78
C GLU A 178 1.65 24.65 19.99
N GLY A 179 2.59 24.12 19.21
CA GLY A 179 4.02 24.37 19.35
C GLY A 179 4.69 23.35 20.26
N LEU A 180 6.01 23.17 20.08
CA LEU A 180 6.80 22.19 20.83
C LEU A 180 7.67 22.90 21.87
N THR A 181 7.80 22.30 23.05
CA THR A 181 8.80 22.74 24.03
C THR A 181 10.22 22.41 23.54
N VAL A 182 11.24 23.03 24.15
CA VAL A 182 12.65 22.79 23.80
C VAL A 182 13.02 21.31 23.92
N LEU A 183 12.54 20.62 24.97
CA LEU A 183 12.81 19.20 25.19
C LEU A 183 12.11 18.31 24.16
N GLU A 184 10.84 18.56 23.86
CA GLU A 184 10.09 17.81 22.84
C GLU A 184 10.71 18.00 21.45
N TYR A 185 11.10 19.23 21.11
CA TYR A 185 11.80 19.50 19.86
C TYR A 185 13.13 18.74 19.80
N PHE A 186 13.96 18.83 20.84
CA PHE A 186 15.24 18.14 20.92
C PHE A 186 15.09 16.61 20.80
N ASN A 187 14.12 16.01 21.49
CA ASN A 187 13.83 14.58 21.37
C ASN A 187 13.42 14.20 19.94
N SER A 188 12.64 15.04 19.26
CA SER A 188 12.23 14.80 17.86
C SER A 188 13.41 14.86 16.87
N THR A 189 14.46 15.63 17.17
CA THR A 189 15.62 15.80 16.26
C THR A 189 16.42 14.52 16.05
N HIS A 190 16.46 13.62 17.06
CA HIS A 190 17.22 12.39 16.98
C HIS A 190 16.68 11.46 15.90
N GLY A 191 15.36 11.23 15.92
CA GLY A 191 14.68 10.44 14.91
C GLY A 191 14.78 11.08 13.52
N ALA A 192 14.54 12.40 13.42
CA ALA A 192 14.65 13.12 12.16
C ALA A 192 16.06 13.04 11.54
N ARG A 193 17.12 13.24 12.34
CA ARG A 193 18.50 13.13 11.88
C ARG A 193 18.84 11.71 11.43
N LYS A 194 18.43 10.69 12.20
CA LYS A 194 18.61 9.29 11.79
C LYS A 194 17.89 8.99 10.48
N GLY A 195 16.63 9.41 10.33
CA GLY A 195 15.86 9.21 9.11
C GLY A 195 16.51 9.85 7.88
N LEU A 196 17.01 11.08 8.01
CA LEU A 196 17.73 11.77 6.93
C LEU A 196 19.07 11.09 6.59
N SER A 197 19.85 10.70 7.60
CA SER A 197 21.12 9.98 7.40
C SER A 197 20.90 8.61 6.77
N ASP A 198 19.93 7.83 7.26
CA ASP A 198 19.58 6.52 6.71
C ASP A 198 19.13 6.64 5.26
N THR A 199 18.37 7.69 4.93
CA THR A 199 17.95 7.94 3.56
C THR A 199 19.16 8.20 2.65
N ALA A 200 20.08 9.07 3.08
CA ALA A 200 21.28 9.37 2.32
C ALA A 200 22.19 8.13 2.12
N LEU A 201 22.34 7.31 3.17
CA LEU A 201 23.21 6.13 3.13
C LEU A 201 22.59 4.95 2.37
N LYS A 202 21.31 4.64 2.62
CA LYS A 202 20.66 3.44 2.04
C LYS A 202 20.32 3.61 0.56
N THR A 203 20.20 4.85 0.07
CA THR A 203 20.02 5.11 -1.36
C THR A 203 21.16 4.52 -2.19
N ALA A 204 22.40 4.62 -1.71
CA ALA A 204 23.57 4.04 -2.39
C ALA A 204 23.49 2.51 -2.47
N ASN A 205 23.03 1.84 -1.39
CA ASN A 205 22.88 0.39 -1.37
C ASN A 205 21.82 -0.09 -2.36
N SER A 206 20.69 0.63 -2.47
CA SER A 206 19.62 0.30 -3.41
C SER A 206 20.06 0.50 -4.87
N GLY A 207 20.79 1.59 -5.15
CA GLY A 207 21.38 1.82 -6.47
C GLY A 207 22.42 0.74 -6.84
N TYR A 208 23.27 0.35 -5.89
CA TYR A 208 24.23 -0.73 -6.09
C TYR A 208 23.56 -2.08 -6.34
N LEU A 209 22.49 -2.41 -5.60
CA LEU A 209 21.70 -3.62 -5.84
C LEU A 209 21.10 -3.61 -7.24
N THR A 210 20.49 -2.50 -7.66
CA THR A 210 19.90 -2.35 -9.00
C THR A 210 20.94 -2.59 -10.08
N ARG A 211 22.14 -2.03 -9.94
CA ARG A 211 23.25 -2.29 -10.87
C ARG A 211 23.59 -3.78 -10.94
N ARG A 212 23.74 -4.46 -9.80
CA ARG A 212 24.06 -5.90 -9.78
C ARG A 212 22.94 -6.75 -10.40
N LEU A 213 21.67 -6.37 -10.18
CA LEU A 213 20.53 -7.04 -10.82
C LEU A 213 20.60 -6.90 -12.34
N VAL A 214 20.91 -5.70 -12.85
CA VAL A 214 21.09 -5.47 -14.29
C VAL A 214 22.29 -6.27 -14.83
N ASP A 215 23.43 -6.24 -14.14
CA ASP A 215 24.64 -6.96 -14.57
C ASP A 215 24.39 -8.49 -14.75
N VAL A 216 23.52 -9.08 -13.92
CA VAL A 216 23.16 -10.51 -14.01
C VAL A 216 22.04 -10.77 -15.01
N ALA A 217 21.08 -9.86 -15.15
CA ALA A 217 19.88 -10.08 -15.94
C ALA A 217 19.93 -9.51 -17.37
N GLN A 218 20.96 -8.75 -17.74
CA GLN A 218 21.03 -8.05 -19.04
C GLN A 218 20.89 -8.98 -20.27
N ASP A 219 21.32 -10.24 -20.15
CA ASP A 219 21.27 -11.22 -21.23
C ASP A 219 19.88 -11.89 -21.37
N CYS A 220 18.95 -11.62 -20.45
CA CYS A 220 17.58 -12.12 -20.51
C CYS A 220 16.74 -11.26 -21.46
N VAL A 221 16.60 -11.74 -22.70
CA VAL A 221 15.81 -11.12 -23.78
C VAL A 221 14.77 -12.13 -24.28
N ILE A 222 13.62 -11.65 -24.74
CA ILE A 222 12.65 -12.50 -25.44
C ILE A 222 13.20 -12.90 -26.81
N SER A 223 13.46 -14.19 -27.02
CA SER A 223 14.16 -14.71 -28.19
C SER A 223 13.27 -15.47 -29.17
N GLU A 224 12.20 -16.09 -28.66
CA GLU A 224 11.25 -16.88 -29.44
C GLU A 224 9.83 -16.77 -28.85
N ASP A 225 8.81 -17.17 -29.61
CA ASP A 225 7.42 -17.05 -29.16
C ASP A 225 7.04 -18.13 -28.15
N ASP A 226 7.44 -19.38 -28.40
CA ASP A 226 7.14 -20.52 -27.54
C ASP A 226 8.28 -21.55 -27.55
N CYS A 227 8.79 -21.91 -26.36
CA CYS A 227 9.78 -22.98 -26.20
C CYS A 227 9.18 -24.39 -26.15
N GLY A 228 7.84 -24.54 -26.16
CA GLY A 228 7.13 -25.82 -26.14
C GLY A 228 7.17 -26.56 -24.79
N THR A 229 7.59 -25.92 -23.70
CA THR A 229 7.65 -26.59 -22.39
C THR A 229 6.25 -26.74 -21.80
N GLU A 230 5.97 -27.93 -21.26
CA GLU A 230 4.78 -28.23 -20.46
C GLU A 230 5.03 -27.95 -18.95
N ARG A 231 6.28 -27.60 -18.59
CA ARG A 231 6.63 -27.35 -17.19
C ARG A 231 6.15 -25.97 -16.76
N GLY A 232 5.42 -25.93 -15.65
CA GLY A 232 4.93 -24.71 -15.02
C GLY A 232 5.28 -24.61 -13.54
N ILE A 233 4.87 -23.51 -12.93
CA ILE A 233 4.84 -23.32 -11.48
C ILE A 233 3.39 -23.23 -11.03
N THR A 234 3.07 -23.82 -9.88
CA THR A 234 1.74 -23.73 -9.30
C THR A 234 1.58 -22.38 -8.59
N ALA A 235 0.69 -21.52 -9.10
CA ALA A 235 0.29 -20.28 -8.46
C ALA A 235 -0.86 -20.53 -7.49
N LYS A 236 -0.77 -19.95 -6.29
CA LYS A 236 -1.79 -20.01 -5.21
C LYS A 236 -1.97 -18.63 -4.59
N SER A 237 -3.11 -18.37 -3.95
CA SER A 237 -3.23 -17.19 -3.09
C SER A 237 -2.18 -17.21 -1.97
N VAL A 238 -1.61 -16.06 -1.63
CA VAL A 238 -0.69 -15.95 -0.49
C VAL A 238 -1.52 -15.63 0.75
N VAL A 239 -1.54 -16.57 1.70
CA VAL A 239 -2.25 -16.43 2.97
C VAL A 239 -1.24 -16.37 4.10
N GLU A 240 -1.29 -15.29 4.89
CA GLU A 240 -0.45 -15.11 6.08
C GLU A 240 -1.34 -14.74 7.26
N GLY A 241 -1.25 -15.48 8.37
CA GLY A 241 -2.05 -15.20 9.57
C GLY A 241 -3.57 -15.33 9.39
N GLY A 242 -4.05 -16.00 8.34
CA GLY A 242 -5.48 -16.12 8.02
C GLY A 242 -6.04 -14.99 7.15
N GLU A 243 -5.21 -14.00 6.78
CA GLU A 243 -5.57 -12.97 5.81
C GLU A 243 -4.99 -13.30 4.43
N VAL A 244 -5.81 -13.13 3.38
CA VAL A 244 -5.35 -13.27 1.99
C VAL A 244 -4.60 -11.99 1.63
N LEU A 245 -3.27 -12.04 1.63
CA LEU A 245 -2.43 -10.89 1.30
C LEU A 245 -2.44 -10.58 -0.20
N THR A 246 -2.43 -11.62 -1.03
CA THR A 246 -2.48 -11.50 -2.48
C THR A 246 -3.41 -12.56 -3.04
N PRO A 247 -4.53 -12.15 -3.67
CA PRO A 247 -5.47 -13.08 -4.27
C PRO A 247 -4.84 -13.81 -5.46
N LEU A 248 -5.43 -14.94 -5.86
CA LEU A 248 -4.95 -15.71 -7.00
C LEU A 248 -5.03 -14.90 -8.30
N SER A 249 -6.10 -14.13 -8.48
CA SER A 249 -6.34 -13.25 -9.63
C SER A 249 -5.18 -12.31 -9.95
N GLU A 250 -4.64 -11.62 -8.94
CA GLU A 250 -3.53 -10.69 -9.11
C GLU A 250 -2.24 -11.41 -9.52
N ARG A 251 -2.02 -12.64 -9.05
CA ARG A 251 -0.80 -13.42 -9.34
C ARG A 251 -0.79 -14.00 -10.76
N ILE A 252 -1.96 -14.36 -11.29
CA ILE A 252 -2.09 -15.03 -12.59
C ILE A 252 -2.33 -14.06 -13.75
N LEU A 253 -2.78 -12.82 -13.46
CA LEU A 253 -3.07 -11.84 -14.50
C LEU A 253 -1.87 -11.62 -15.43
N GLY A 254 -2.10 -11.76 -16.73
CA GLY A 254 -1.07 -11.61 -17.76
C GLY A 254 -0.09 -12.78 -17.87
N ARG A 255 -0.27 -13.87 -17.11
CA ARG A 255 0.50 -15.11 -17.24
C ARG A 255 -0.14 -16.05 -18.24
N THR A 256 0.63 -17.02 -18.72
CA THR A 256 0.15 -18.04 -19.67
C THR A 256 -0.19 -19.32 -18.92
N ALA A 257 -1.36 -19.91 -19.21
CA ALA A 257 -1.76 -21.18 -18.64
C ALA A 257 -0.85 -22.32 -19.16
N ALA A 258 -0.35 -23.18 -18.26
CA ALA A 258 0.45 -24.35 -18.63
C ALA A 258 -0.41 -25.61 -18.86
N GLN A 259 -1.65 -25.59 -18.39
CA GLN A 259 -2.65 -26.64 -18.58
C GLN A 259 -4.00 -26.00 -18.86
N ASP A 260 -4.95 -26.79 -19.38
CA ASP A 260 -6.34 -26.37 -19.53
C ASP A 260 -6.94 -26.09 -18.15
N ILE A 261 -7.55 -24.91 -17.99
CA ILE A 261 -8.21 -24.50 -16.75
C ILE A 261 -9.70 -24.72 -16.93
N LEU A 262 -10.25 -25.67 -16.16
CA LEU A 262 -11.66 -26.02 -16.13
C LEU A 262 -12.30 -25.44 -14.86
N ASP A 263 -13.56 -25.00 -14.96
CA ASP A 263 -14.35 -24.65 -13.79
C ASP A 263 -14.76 -25.94 -13.03
N PRO A 264 -14.39 -26.09 -11.74
CA PRO A 264 -14.75 -27.27 -10.95
C PRO A 264 -16.25 -27.52 -10.81
N GLN A 265 -17.09 -26.49 -10.97
CA GLN A 265 -18.54 -26.61 -10.77
C GLN A 265 -19.28 -26.99 -12.05
N THR A 266 -18.86 -26.43 -13.18
CA THR A 266 -19.56 -26.56 -14.46
C THR A 266 -18.86 -27.50 -15.44
N ASP A 267 -17.60 -27.86 -15.17
CA ASP A 267 -16.70 -28.60 -16.07
C ASP A 267 -16.49 -27.88 -17.43
N GLU A 268 -16.79 -26.57 -17.47
CA GLU A 268 -16.57 -25.72 -18.64
C GLU A 268 -15.11 -25.25 -18.71
N LEU A 269 -14.60 -25.18 -19.94
CA LEU A 269 -13.23 -24.72 -20.20
C LEU A 269 -13.15 -23.19 -20.12
N ILE A 270 -12.43 -22.70 -19.12
CA ILE A 270 -12.19 -21.28 -18.90
C ILE A 270 -11.05 -20.77 -19.81
N VAL A 271 -9.92 -21.49 -19.80
CA VAL A 271 -8.70 -21.10 -20.54
C VAL A 271 -8.04 -22.33 -21.12
N LYS A 272 -7.63 -22.26 -22.38
CA LYS A 272 -6.82 -23.31 -23.01
C LYS A 272 -5.36 -23.20 -22.60
N CYS A 273 -4.68 -24.34 -22.57
CA CYS A 273 -3.24 -24.42 -22.44
C CYS A 273 -2.55 -23.53 -23.50
N GLY A 274 -1.59 -22.72 -23.06
CA GLY A 274 -0.85 -21.79 -23.93
C GLY A 274 -1.52 -20.43 -24.16
N GLU A 275 -2.74 -20.20 -23.65
CA GLU A 275 -3.39 -18.90 -23.72
C GLU A 275 -3.01 -17.99 -22.54
N ILE A 276 -2.99 -16.67 -22.81
CA ILE A 276 -2.71 -15.65 -21.79
C ILE A 276 -3.98 -15.40 -20.98
N ILE A 277 -3.82 -15.39 -19.66
CA ILE A 277 -4.88 -15.12 -18.70
C ILE A 277 -5.11 -13.60 -18.65
N GLY A 278 -6.18 -13.16 -19.31
CA GLY A 278 -6.65 -11.77 -19.33
C GLY A 278 -7.64 -11.45 -18.21
N GLU A 279 -8.08 -10.19 -18.13
CA GLU A 279 -8.94 -9.67 -17.07
C GLU A 279 -10.30 -10.39 -16.99
N SER A 280 -10.96 -10.62 -18.13
CA SER A 280 -12.26 -11.32 -18.17
C SER A 280 -12.18 -12.76 -17.67
N VAL A 281 -11.04 -13.40 -17.94
CA VAL A 281 -10.74 -14.76 -17.47
C VAL A 281 -10.50 -14.76 -15.98
N VAL A 282 -9.73 -13.79 -15.49
CA VAL A 282 -9.43 -13.64 -14.06
C VAL A 282 -10.69 -13.42 -13.23
N GLU A 283 -11.63 -12.59 -13.72
CA GLU A 283 -12.93 -12.39 -13.06
C GLU A 283 -13.74 -13.69 -12.98
N HIS A 284 -13.67 -14.54 -14.00
CA HIS A 284 -14.32 -15.84 -13.99
C HIS A 284 -13.64 -16.82 -13.02
N ILE A 285 -12.30 -16.80 -12.96
CA ILE A 285 -11.52 -17.60 -12.02
C ILE A 285 -11.83 -17.19 -10.57
N ASP A 286 -11.97 -15.89 -10.27
CA ASP A 286 -12.32 -15.43 -8.92
C ASP A 286 -13.76 -15.81 -8.51
N GLN A 287 -14.67 -16.00 -9.48
CA GLN A 287 -16.03 -16.51 -9.23
C GLN A 287 -16.05 -18.03 -9.05
N SER A 288 -15.10 -18.73 -9.67
CA SER A 288 -14.92 -20.18 -9.53
C SER A 288 -14.20 -20.51 -8.22
N SER A 289 -14.38 -21.74 -7.72
CA SER A 289 -13.69 -22.23 -6.53
C SER A 289 -12.34 -22.89 -6.89
N ILE A 290 -11.49 -22.17 -7.63
CA ILE A 290 -10.15 -22.65 -8.03
C ILE A 290 -9.09 -22.09 -7.07
N ASP A 291 -8.42 -22.97 -6.33
CA ASP A 291 -7.40 -22.58 -5.34
C ASP A 291 -5.98 -22.50 -5.92
N GLU A 292 -5.70 -23.27 -6.98
CA GLU A 292 -4.38 -23.37 -7.59
C GLU A 292 -4.42 -23.52 -9.10
N ILE A 293 -3.49 -22.85 -9.80
CA ILE A 293 -3.37 -22.89 -11.26
C ILE A 293 -1.92 -23.12 -11.65
N LEU A 294 -1.70 -24.04 -12.58
CA LEU A 294 -0.38 -24.25 -13.18
C LEU A 294 -0.15 -23.21 -14.29
N ILE A 295 0.80 -22.30 -14.07
CA ILE A 295 1.18 -21.25 -15.03
C ILE A 295 2.58 -21.50 -15.59
N ARG A 296 2.83 -21.04 -16.82
CA ARG A 296 4.19 -21.03 -17.37
C ARG A 296 5.04 -20.01 -16.64
N SER A 297 6.34 -20.29 -16.56
CA SER A 297 7.30 -19.44 -15.86
C SER A 297 8.59 -19.29 -16.63
N VAL A 298 9.23 -18.14 -16.46
CA VAL A 298 10.58 -17.87 -16.95
C VAL A 298 11.58 -18.88 -16.37
N LEU A 299 11.36 -19.39 -15.16
CA LEU A 299 12.24 -20.37 -14.50
C LEU A 299 12.17 -21.77 -15.11
N THR A 300 11.03 -22.14 -15.70
CA THR A 300 10.81 -23.44 -16.33
C THR A 300 11.00 -23.40 -17.85
N CYS A 301 11.38 -22.24 -18.40
CA CYS A 301 11.60 -22.05 -19.82
C CYS A 301 12.74 -22.93 -20.35
N GLU A 302 12.53 -23.55 -21.51
CA GLU A 302 13.49 -24.46 -22.17
C GLU A 302 14.20 -23.81 -23.36
N SER A 303 14.01 -22.51 -23.56
CA SER A 303 14.73 -21.75 -24.57
C SER A 303 16.24 -21.80 -24.32
N LYS A 304 17.03 -22.01 -25.38
CA LYS A 304 18.50 -22.13 -25.27
C LYS A 304 19.20 -20.79 -25.04
N ILE A 305 18.62 -19.71 -25.56
CA ILE A 305 19.17 -18.35 -25.48
C ILE A 305 17.99 -17.45 -25.13
N GLY A 306 18.07 -16.72 -24.03
CA GLY A 306 16.98 -15.86 -23.58
C GLY A 306 15.77 -16.64 -23.05
N VAL A 307 14.58 -16.10 -23.28
CA VAL A 307 13.31 -16.62 -22.75
C VAL A 307 12.24 -16.56 -23.84
N CYS A 308 11.30 -17.50 -23.86
CA CYS A 308 10.18 -17.41 -24.80
C CYS A 308 9.07 -16.47 -24.30
N SER A 309 8.34 -15.86 -25.23
CA SER A 309 7.21 -14.98 -24.95
C SER A 309 6.11 -15.69 -24.14
N SER A 310 5.79 -16.96 -24.45
CA SER A 310 4.80 -17.75 -23.69
C SER A 310 5.15 -17.91 -22.21
N CYS A 311 6.42 -18.12 -21.86
CA CYS A 311 6.83 -18.31 -20.47
C CYS A 311 6.90 -17.00 -19.66
N TYR A 312 7.09 -15.86 -20.33
CA TYR A 312 7.02 -14.54 -19.70
C TYR A 312 5.56 -14.08 -19.53
N GLY A 313 4.77 -14.17 -20.61
CA GLY A 313 3.39 -13.75 -20.71
C GLY A 313 3.22 -12.36 -21.31
N ARG A 314 2.51 -11.49 -20.59
CA ARG A 314 2.14 -10.13 -21.01
C ARG A 314 3.19 -9.10 -20.58
N ASP A 315 3.52 -8.17 -21.47
CA ASP A 315 4.18 -6.93 -21.10
C ASP A 315 3.19 -6.03 -20.35
N LEU A 316 3.51 -5.76 -19.08
CA LEU A 316 2.67 -4.96 -18.19
C LEU A 316 2.67 -3.46 -18.55
N ALA A 317 3.63 -2.98 -19.34
CA ALA A 317 3.70 -1.58 -19.76
C ALA A 317 2.77 -1.28 -20.93
N ARG A 318 2.70 -2.18 -21.93
CA ARG A 318 1.82 -2.03 -23.11
C ARG A 318 0.50 -2.74 -22.97
N GLY A 319 0.43 -3.76 -22.12
CA GLY A 319 -0.75 -4.60 -21.97
C GLY A 319 -0.95 -5.58 -23.13
N THR A 320 0.07 -5.83 -23.93
CA THR A 320 0.07 -6.87 -24.99
C THR A 320 1.02 -7.99 -24.61
N ARG A 321 1.00 -9.10 -25.35
CA ARG A 321 2.04 -10.13 -25.24
C ARG A 321 3.44 -9.52 -25.41
N ALA A 322 4.42 -10.02 -24.66
CA ALA A 322 5.80 -9.54 -24.76
C ALA A 322 6.39 -9.78 -26.15
N ASN A 323 7.07 -8.78 -26.69
CA ASN A 323 7.54 -8.79 -28.08
C ASN A 323 8.91 -9.47 -28.21
N LEU A 324 9.18 -10.05 -29.38
CA LEU A 324 10.51 -10.55 -29.70
C LEU A 324 11.55 -9.41 -29.63
N GLY A 325 12.68 -9.68 -28.99
CA GLY A 325 13.77 -8.72 -28.78
C GLY A 325 13.62 -7.84 -27.53
N GLU A 326 12.55 -8.00 -26.75
CA GLU A 326 12.33 -7.21 -25.54
C GLU A 326 13.28 -7.62 -24.40
N ALA A 327 14.01 -6.65 -23.84
CA ALA A 327 15.03 -6.86 -22.81
C ALA A 327 14.42 -7.00 -21.41
N ILE A 328 13.65 -8.08 -21.20
CA ILE A 328 12.88 -8.33 -19.98
C ILE A 328 13.73 -8.37 -18.71
N GLY A 329 15.01 -8.76 -18.79
CA GLY A 329 15.88 -8.80 -17.62
C GLY A 329 16.24 -7.42 -17.09
N VAL A 330 16.49 -6.46 -17.98
CA VAL A 330 16.73 -5.06 -17.58
C VAL A 330 15.46 -4.45 -16.99
N ILE A 331 14.30 -4.71 -17.60
CA ILE A 331 12.99 -4.27 -17.12
C ILE A 331 12.71 -4.84 -15.72
N ALA A 332 12.96 -6.13 -15.50
CA ALA A 332 12.77 -6.78 -14.22
C ALA A 332 13.69 -6.20 -13.13
N ALA A 333 14.96 -5.97 -13.45
CA ALA A 333 15.92 -5.37 -12.52
C ALA A 333 15.49 -3.94 -12.11
N GLN A 334 15.04 -3.13 -13.05
CA GLN A 334 14.52 -1.78 -12.76
C GLN A 334 13.23 -1.80 -11.95
N SER A 335 12.33 -2.73 -12.27
CA SER A 335 11.04 -2.91 -11.57
C SER A 335 11.21 -3.35 -10.11
N ILE A 336 12.38 -3.87 -9.73
CA ILE A 336 12.74 -4.15 -8.33
C ILE A 336 13.51 -2.96 -7.74
N GLY A 337 14.48 -2.44 -8.49
CA GLY A 337 15.43 -1.43 -8.02
C GLY A 337 14.84 -0.05 -7.76
N GLU A 338 14.02 0.47 -8.68
CA GLU A 338 13.39 1.80 -8.51
C GLU A 338 12.43 1.80 -7.32
N PRO A 339 11.49 0.83 -7.18
CA PRO A 339 10.60 0.79 -6.02
C PRO A 339 11.37 0.54 -4.71
N GLY A 340 12.40 -0.30 -4.71
CA GLY A 340 13.24 -0.52 -3.53
C GLY A 340 13.94 0.76 -3.06
N THR A 341 14.40 1.58 -3.99
CA THR A 341 15.01 2.89 -3.68
C THR A 341 13.94 3.86 -3.17
N GLN A 342 12.75 3.85 -3.77
CA GLN A 342 11.64 4.70 -3.36
C GLN A 342 11.12 4.34 -1.96
N LEU A 343 10.98 3.05 -1.64
CA LEU A 343 10.52 2.55 -0.34
C LEU A 343 11.51 2.91 0.76
N THR A 344 12.81 2.76 0.50
CA THR A 344 13.83 3.18 1.46
C THR A 344 13.77 4.69 1.71
N MET A 345 13.65 5.52 0.67
CA MET A 345 13.49 6.97 0.88
C MET A 345 12.19 7.33 1.63
N ARG A 346 11.03 6.82 1.18
CA ARG A 346 9.71 7.22 1.74
C ARG A 346 9.49 6.74 3.17
N THR A 347 9.97 5.57 3.54
CA THR A 347 9.75 4.99 4.88
C THR A 347 10.58 5.72 5.95
N PHE A 348 11.80 6.13 5.63
CA PHE A 348 12.71 6.74 6.61
C PHE A 348 12.55 8.26 6.75
N HIS A 349 11.95 8.96 5.77
CA HIS A 349 11.61 10.38 5.91
C HIS A 349 10.52 10.68 6.94
N ILE A 350 9.73 9.68 7.33
CA ILE A 350 8.73 9.79 8.41
C ILE A 350 9.39 9.57 9.80
N GLY A 351 10.71 9.30 9.84
CA GLY A 351 11.53 8.77 10.93
C GLY A 351 11.58 9.52 12.28
N GLY A 352 10.65 10.42 12.55
CA GLY A 352 10.38 10.92 13.90
C GLY A 352 9.33 10.09 14.65
N THR A 353 8.24 9.67 13.98
CA THR A 353 7.08 9.07 14.66
C THR A 353 7.02 7.57 14.53
N ALA A 354 7.01 6.87 15.66
CA ALA A 354 6.72 5.44 15.71
C ALA A 354 5.21 5.23 15.48
N GLN A 355 4.87 4.41 14.49
CA GLN A 355 3.55 3.78 14.41
C GLN A 355 3.78 2.31 14.79
N ALA A 356 3.24 1.89 15.93
CA ALA A 356 3.20 0.48 16.23
C ALA A 356 2.18 -0.17 15.29
N ALA A 357 2.57 -1.23 14.58
CA ALA A 357 1.59 -2.10 13.93
C ALA A 357 0.80 -2.78 15.06
N SER A 358 -0.51 -2.54 15.11
CA SER A 358 -1.38 -3.28 16.02
C SER A 358 -1.47 -4.72 15.53
N GLU A 359 -0.87 -5.65 16.27
CA GLU A 359 -1.14 -7.08 16.09
C GLU A 359 -2.59 -7.33 16.53
N ARG A 360 -3.41 -7.91 15.63
CA ARG A 360 -4.77 -8.32 15.98
C ARG A 360 -4.71 -9.60 16.80
N SER A 361 -5.27 -9.53 18.00
CA SER A 361 -5.31 -10.65 18.96
C SER A 361 -6.42 -11.68 18.67
N SER A 362 -7.15 -11.58 17.55
CA SER A 362 -8.29 -12.45 17.24
C SER A 362 -8.38 -12.78 15.76
N ILE A 363 -8.66 -14.05 15.46
CA ILE A 363 -8.95 -14.58 14.12
C ILE A 363 -10.40 -15.07 14.14
N GLU A 364 -11.25 -14.50 13.27
CA GLU A 364 -12.62 -14.96 13.04
C GLU A 364 -12.66 -15.71 11.71
N VAL A 365 -13.24 -16.92 11.72
CA VAL A 365 -13.42 -17.72 10.51
C VAL A 365 -14.81 -17.44 9.94
N SER A 366 -14.89 -17.15 8.64
CA SER A 366 -16.12 -16.77 7.95
C SER A 366 -17.05 -17.95 7.59
N MET A 367 -16.68 -19.18 7.97
CA MET A 367 -17.41 -20.41 7.67
C MET A 367 -17.38 -21.35 8.87
N ASP A 368 -18.39 -22.22 8.99
CA ASP A 368 -18.41 -23.27 10.00
C ASP A 368 -17.29 -24.28 9.72
N ALA A 369 -16.27 -24.30 10.57
CA ALA A 369 -15.10 -25.18 10.44
C ALA A 369 -14.66 -25.75 11.80
N LYS A 370 -13.94 -26.88 11.75
CA LYS A 370 -13.38 -27.52 12.94
C LYS A 370 -11.97 -26.98 13.19
N VAL A 371 -11.78 -26.28 14.31
CA VAL A 371 -10.47 -25.72 14.69
C VAL A 371 -9.58 -26.84 15.25
N GLU A 372 -8.40 -27.02 14.66
CA GLU A 372 -7.34 -27.91 15.14
C GLU A 372 -6.10 -27.08 15.50
N VAL A 373 -5.72 -27.04 16.78
CA VAL A 373 -4.52 -26.32 17.23
C VAL A 373 -3.31 -27.24 17.12
N ARG A 374 -2.40 -26.97 16.19
CA ARG A 374 -1.11 -27.68 16.05
C ARG A 374 0.00 -26.85 16.71
N ASN A 375 0.96 -27.53 17.36
CA ASN A 375 2.09 -26.94 18.10
C ASN A 375 1.68 -26.04 19.29
N ARG A 376 0.96 -26.61 20.26
CA ARG A 376 0.68 -25.95 21.54
C ARG A 376 1.97 -25.88 22.36
N SER A 377 2.65 -24.73 22.35
CA SER A 377 3.63 -24.39 23.37
C SER A 377 2.88 -23.95 24.63
N VAL A 378 2.81 -24.83 25.62
CA VAL A 378 2.30 -24.50 26.97
C VAL A 378 3.42 -23.88 27.78
#